data_AF-A0A8S9GY68-F1
#
_entry.id   AF-A0A8S9GY68-F1
#
_cell.length_a   1.000
_cell.length_b   1.000
_cell.length_c   1.000
_cell.angle_alpha   90.00
_cell.angle_beta   90.00
_cell.angle_gamma   90.00
#
_symmetry.space_group_name_H-M   'P 1'
#
loop_
_entity.id
_entity.type
_entity.pdbx_description
1 polymer ?
#
loop_
_entity_poly.entity_id
_entity_poly.type
_entity_poly.pdbx_seq_one_letter_code
_entity_poly.pdbx_strand_id
1 'polypeptide(L)'
;MAQSYGSNNAEQHHDELFLTCERWFLCLKIVRQLIISGFQSDAKSIQEIKPVKEVSPVLLNAAQSFLPYYSSFHNRDPKFWEFVKKACVKLMKVLAVIQSRHPYSFGDKCVLPVVVDFCLNKITDPEQASLPFEEFFIQCMVMVKSVLECKEYKPSLTGRVMNENGVTFEERKKNASNTVSGIVSSLLPNERIVLLCNILVRRYFVLTASDLEEWYQNPESFHHEQDMIQWSEKLRPCAEALYMVLFENYSQLLGPIVVSILQEAMNNCPPSVTEITPALLLKDAAYAATAYVYYELSNYLNFRDWFNGALSLELSNDHPNRRIIHRKVAMILGHWVSEVDHATPMQKKTFGLALSIILTLRMPQVLDKLDQILSTCTSVILGGDKDLTEEESSGEMSSGRSQGEEAPPSKELRKSQIKVSDPVYQMSLENSMRENLQTCSTLHGDAFNSAISRMHPSELAQVKQALKLP
;
A
#
# COMPACT_ATOMS: atom_id res chain seq x y z
N MET A 1 41.10 15.02 -47.81
CA MET A 1 41.79 15.00 -46.51
C MET A 1 41.26 16.02 -45.49
N ALA A 2 40.37 16.96 -45.84
CA ALA A 2 39.85 17.97 -44.89
C ALA A 2 38.66 17.50 -44.01
N GLN A 3 38.02 16.37 -44.30
CA GLN A 3 36.88 15.86 -43.52
C GLN A 3 37.27 15.00 -42.30
N SER A 4 38.54 14.56 -42.20
CA SER A 4 39.03 13.72 -41.10
C SER A 4 39.48 14.51 -39.86
N TYR A 5 39.96 15.76 -40.04
CA TYR A 5 40.42 16.59 -38.92
C TYR A 5 39.28 17.15 -38.06
N GLY A 6 38.09 17.35 -38.63
CA GLY A 6 36.90 17.81 -37.88
C GLY A 6 36.29 16.73 -36.98
N SER A 7 36.34 15.45 -37.39
CA SER A 7 35.83 14.32 -36.60
C SER A 7 36.71 14.07 -35.37
N ASN A 8 38.03 14.08 -35.53
CA ASN A 8 38.96 13.82 -34.43
C ASN A 8 38.89 14.90 -33.32
N ASN A 9 38.70 16.16 -33.66
CA ASN A 9 38.55 17.23 -32.65
C ASN A 9 37.21 17.15 -31.92
N ALA A 10 36.12 16.77 -32.62
CA ALA A 10 34.81 16.58 -32.00
C ALA A 10 34.80 15.36 -31.07
N GLU A 11 35.42 14.26 -31.46
CA GLU A 11 35.58 13.05 -30.63
C GLU A 11 36.44 13.32 -29.39
N GLN A 12 37.58 14.03 -29.53
CA GLN A 12 38.42 14.42 -28.39
C GLN A 12 37.68 15.32 -27.39
N HIS A 13 36.92 16.30 -27.89
CA HIS A 13 36.11 17.17 -27.02
C HIS A 13 34.99 16.38 -26.32
N HIS A 14 34.46 15.34 -26.96
CA HIS A 14 33.46 14.45 -26.38
C HIS A 14 34.02 13.62 -25.23
N ASP A 15 35.23 13.06 -25.42
CA ASP A 15 35.93 12.28 -24.41
C ASP A 15 36.34 13.13 -23.20
N GLU A 16 36.75 14.38 -23.41
CA GLU A 16 37.07 15.32 -22.32
C GLU A 16 35.83 15.70 -21.49
N LEU A 17 34.68 15.91 -22.15
CA LEU A 17 33.41 16.14 -21.46
C LEU A 17 32.97 14.91 -20.66
N PHE A 18 33.16 13.71 -21.21
CA PHE A 18 32.84 12.48 -20.49
C PHE A 18 33.74 12.29 -19.26
N LEU A 19 35.03 12.56 -19.38
CA LEU A 19 35.95 12.55 -18.23
C LEU A 19 35.51 13.57 -17.16
N THR A 20 35.01 14.73 -17.58
CA THR A 20 34.44 15.74 -16.67
C THR A 20 33.19 15.20 -15.94
N CYS A 21 32.31 14.50 -16.65
CA CYS A 21 31.15 13.80 -16.07
C CYS A 21 31.56 12.73 -15.03
N GLU A 22 32.59 11.94 -15.31
CA GLU A 22 33.10 10.94 -14.36
C GLU A 22 33.70 11.58 -13.10
N ARG A 23 34.51 12.63 -13.28
CA ARG A 23 35.05 13.43 -12.17
C ARG A 23 33.93 14.06 -11.34
N TRP A 24 32.86 14.54 -11.98
CA TRP A 24 31.69 15.07 -11.30
C TRP A 24 31.04 14.01 -10.38
N PHE A 25 30.88 12.77 -10.85
CA PHE A 25 30.37 11.69 -10.00
C PHE A 25 31.29 11.36 -8.82
N LEU A 26 32.61 11.41 -9.01
CA LEU A 26 33.57 11.22 -7.94
C LEU A 26 33.44 12.33 -6.89
N CYS A 27 33.36 13.59 -7.31
CA CYS A 27 33.14 14.73 -6.42
C CYS A 27 31.83 14.58 -5.63
N LEU A 28 30.74 14.18 -6.26
CA LEU A 28 29.47 13.93 -5.56
C LEU A 28 29.60 12.83 -4.49
N LYS A 29 30.33 11.75 -4.79
CA LYS A 29 30.61 10.69 -3.80
C LYS A 29 31.43 11.23 -2.62
N ILE A 30 32.45 12.05 -2.87
CA ILE A 30 33.28 12.65 -1.83
C ILE A 30 32.44 13.60 -0.96
N VAL A 31 31.66 14.50 -1.57
CA VAL A 31 30.78 15.43 -0.85
C VAL A 31 29.79 14.68 0.03
N ARG A 32 29.15 13.62 -0.50
CA ARG A 32 28.28 12.74 0.30
C ARG A 32 29.04 12.17 1.51
N GLN A 33 30.23 11.62 1.30
CA GLN A 33 30.99 10.98 2.37
C GLN A 33 31.42 11.99 3.46
N LEU A 34 31.84 13.19 3.06
CA LEU A 34 32.23 14.26 3.98
C LEU A 34 31.06 14.72 4.85
N ILE A 35 29.86 14.86 4.28
CA ILE A 35 28.68 15.27 5.05
C ILE A 35 28.24 14.14 6.00
N ILE A 36 28.09 12.91 5.48
CA ILE A 36 27.48 11.81 6.24
C ILE A 36 28.41 11.26 7.33
N SER A 37 29.71 11.14 7.03
CA SER A 37 30.69 10.51 7.92
C SER A 37 31.62 11.52 8.59
N GLY A 38 31.73 12.75 8.07
CA GLY A 38 32.55 13.80 8.68
C GLY A 38 31.89 14.47 9.88
N PHE A 39 30.56 14.37 10.02
CA PHE A 39 29.81 14.97 11.11
C PHE A 39 29.03 13.93 11.93
N GLN A 40 28.93 14.18 13.24
CA GLN A 40 28.02 13.43 14.09
C GLN A 40 26.57 13.74 13.68
N SER A 41 25.71 12.72 13.68
CA SER A 41 24.29 12.88 13.37
C SER A 41 23.63 13.87 14.32
N ASP A 42 22.93 14.86 13.77
CA ASP A 42 22.23 15.87 14.57
C ASP A 42 21.01 15.30 15.30
N ALA A 43 20.49 14.14 14.86
CA ALA A 43 19.50 13.38 15.62
C ALA A 43 20.02 12.96 17.01
N LYS A 44 21.34 12.80 17.16
CA LYS A 44 22.01 12.43 18.41
C LYS A 44 22.59 13.62 19.16
N SER A 45 23.06 14.66 18.46
CA SER A 45 23.76 15.78 19.09
C SER A 45 22.92 17.06 19.21
N ILE A 46 21.84 17.20 18.43
CA ILE A 46 21.06 18.44 18.25
C ILE A 46 21.94 19.63 17.81
N GLN A 47 23.15 19.35 17.31
CA GLN A 47 24.05 20.35 16.79
C GLN A 47 23.77 20.56 15.31
N GLU A 48 23.62 21.83 14.93
CA GLU A 48 23.42 22.21 13.54
C GLU A 48 24.65 21.88 12.69
N ILE A 49 24.42 21.23 11.55
CA ILE A 49 25.45 20.91 10.57
C ILE A 49 25.32 21.88 9.39
N LYS A 50 26.04 23.01 9.48
CA LYS A 50 26.02 24.09 8.47
C LYS A 50 26.20 23.60 7.02
N PRO A 51 27.11 22.66 6.70
CA PRO A 51 27.24 22.14 5.33
C PRO A 51 25.97 21.52 4.75
N VAL A 52 25.06 20.97 5.59
CA VAL A 52 23.77 20.45 5.11
C VAL A 52 22.92 21.56 4.49
N LYS A 53 22.92 22.75 5.10
CA LYS A 53 22.15 23.91 4.64
C LYS A 53 22.72 24.54 3.37
N GLU A 54 24.04 24.49 3.20
CA GLU A 54 24.73 25.03 2.03
C GLU A 54 24.66 24.06 0.84
N VAL A 55 24.86 22.76 1.07
CA VAL A 55 25.01 21.77 -0.01
C VAL A 55 23.65 21.27 -0.52
N SER A 56 22.65 21.07 0.33
CA SER A 56 21.37 20.47 -0.10
C SER A 56 20.65 21.28 -1.19
N PRO A 57 20.51 22.62 -1.08
CA PRO A 57 19.91 23.42 -2.15
C PRO A 57 20.72 23.37 -3.45
N VAL A 58 22.05 23.32 -3.37
CA VAL A 58 22.93 23.23 -4.54
C VAL A 58 22.77 21.89 -5.26
N LEU A 59 22.66 20.78 -4.51
CA LEU A 59 22.40 19.46 -5.10
C LEU A 59 21.04 19.41 -5.80
N LEU A 60 20.01 20.03 -5.22
CA LEU A 60 18.70 20.13 -5.84
C LEU A 60 18.75 20.97 -7.12
N ASN A 61 19.40 22.14 -7.07
CA ASN A 61 19.54 23.00 -8.24
C ASN A 61 20.30 22.29 -9.38
N ALA A 62 21.33 21.50 -9.05
CA ALA A 62 22.01 20.67 -10.03
C ALA A 62 21.05 19.64 -10.67
N ALA A 63 20.20 18.97 -9.89
CA ALA A 63 19.22 18.02 -10.41
C ALA A 63 18.22 18.72 -11.35
N GLN A 64 17.71 19.88 -10.94
CA GLN A 64 16.82 20.72 -11.76
C GLN A 64 17.47 21.16 -13.06
N SER A 65 18.77 21.49 -13.04
CA SER A 65 19.52 21.88 -14.23
C SER A 65 19.72 20.73 -15.22
N PHE A 66 19.85 19.49 -14.73
CA PHE A 66 19.99 18.31 -15.58
C PHE A 66 18.68 17.80 -16.17
N LEU A 67 17.53 17.99 -15.48
CA LEU A 67 16.24 17.46 -15.91
C LEU A 67 15.81 17.83 -17.35
N PRO A 68 15.93 19.08 -17.82
CA PRO A 68 15.56 19.45 -19.19
C PRO A 68 16.35 18.70 -20.27
N TYR A 69 17.54 18.20 -19.93
CA TYR A 69 18.39 17.47 -20.85
C TYR A 69 17.99 15.99 -21.01
N TYR A 70 17.15 15.45 -20.11
CA TYR A 70 16.67 14.08 -20.21
C TYR A 70 15.90 13.84 -21.52
N SER A 71 14.91 14.69 -21.82
CA SER A 71 14.16 14.61 -23.08
C SER A 71 15.02 14.99 -24.29
N SER A 72 15.92 15.96 -24.12
CA SER A 72 16.76 16.50 -25.20
C SER A 72 17.78 15.50 -25.73
N PHE A 73 18.39 14.67 -24.86
CA PHE A 73 19.44 13.72 -25.25
C PHE A 73 18.93 12.34 -25.67
N HIS A 74 17.69 11.96 -25.36
CA HIS A 74 17.17 10.59 -25.56
C HIS A 74 17.49 10.00 -26.95
N ASN A 75 17.29 10.78 -28.02
CA ASN A 75 17.54 10.35 -29.40
C ASN A 75 18.83 10.91 -30.01
N ARG A 76 19.58 11.75 -29.27
CA ARG A 76 20.75 12.47 -29.79
C ARG A 76 22.06 11.88 -29.29
N ASP A 77 22.11 11.49 -28.01
CA ASP A 77 23.33 11.00 -27.39
C ASP A 77 23.03 10.02 -26.24
N PRO A 78 23.15 8.70 -26.49
CA PRO A 78 22.89 7.68 -25.47
C PRO A 78 23.81 7.76 -24.26
N LYS A 79 25.08 8.17 -24.42
CA LYS A 79 26.06 8.23 -23.32
C LYS A 79 25.74 9.38 -22.38
N PHE A 80 25.48 10.58 -22.93
CA PHE A 80 25.09 11.72 -22.11
C PHE A 80 23.68 11.57 -21.52
N TRP A 81 22.77 10.91 -22.23
CA TRP A 81 21.46 10.58 -21.70
C TRP A 81 21.57 9.68 -20.45
N GLU A 82 22.38 8.62 -20.50
CA GLU A 82 22.64 7.75 -19.34
C GLU A 82 23.35 8.50 -18.20
N PHE A 83 24.28 9.41 -18.53
CA PHE A 83 24.89 10.30 -17.54
C PHE A 83 23.83 11.16 -16.82
N VAL A 84 22.97 11.87 -17.56
CA VAL A 84 21.91 12.72 -17.01
C VAL A 84 20.96 11.90 -16.14
N LYS A 85 20.55 10.73 -16.63
CA LYS A 85 19.70 9.79 -15.90
C LYS A 85 20.32 9.44 -14.54
N LYS A 86 21.57 8.99 -14.55
CA LYS A 86 22.32 8.59 -13.36
C LYS A 86 22.64 9.77 -12.43
N ALA A 87 22.88 10.97 -12.97
CA ALA A 87 23.15 12.18 -12.22
C ALA A 87 21.92 12.62 -11.41
N CYS A 88 20.76 12.77 -12.05
CA CYS A 88 19.51 13.14 -11.37
C CYS A 88 19.16 12.15 -10.24
N VAL A 89 19.23 10.84 -10.52
CA VAL A 89 18.96 9.80 -9.52
C VAL A 89 19.96 9.86 -8.35
N LYS A 90 21.26 10.01 -8.63
CA LYS A 90 22.27 10.07 -7.57
C LYS A 90 22.13 11.32 -6.71
N LEU A 91 21.83 12.48 -7.28
CA LEU A 91 21.63 13.72 -6.52
C LEU A 91 20.48 13.57 -5.53
N MET A 92 19.34 13.06 -5.97
CA MET A 92 18.20 12.82 -5.10
C MET A 92 18.50 11.77 -4.02
N LYS A 93 19.22 10.68 -4.36
CA LYS A 93 19.71 9.70 -3.37
C LYS A 93 20.62 10.33 -2.32
N VAL A 94 21.53 11.23 -2.72
CA VAL A 94 22.39 11.93 -1.76
C VAL A 94 21.54 12.81 -0.83
N LEU A 95 20.58 13.56 -1.36
CA LEU A 95 19.67 14.37 -0.55
C LEU A 95 18.90 13.51 0.48
N ALA A 96 18.36 12.35 0.06
CA ALA A 96 17.62 11.47 0.96
C ALA A 96 18.52 10.94 2.09
N VAL A 97 19.75 10.53 1.76
CA VAL A 97 20.73 10.05 2.77
C VAL A 97 21.14 11.18 3.73
N ILE A 98 21.27 12.42 3.24
CA ILE A 98 21.52 13.59 4.11
C ILE A 98 20.34 13.81 5.05
N GLN A 99 19.11 13.80 4.55
CA GLN A 99 17.90 13.95 5.37
C GLN A 99 17.82 12.88 6.46
N SER A 100 18.08 11.61 6.13
CA SER A 100 18.02 10.52 7.13
C SER A 100 19.14 10.61 8.18
N ARG A 101 20.32 11.13 7.81
CA ARG A 101 21.46 11.23 8.72
C ARG A 101 21.41 12.49 9.60
N HIS A 102 20.96 13.60 9.03
CA HIS A 102 20.94 14.93 9.64
C HIS A 102 19.55 15.56 9.55
N PRO A 103 18.50 14.93 10.14
CA PRO A 103 17.12 15.37 9.99
C PRO A 103 16.90 16.80 10.48
N TYR A 104 17.50 17.24 11.59
CA TYR A 104 17.22 18.58 12.12
C TYR A 104 17.83 19.70 11.27
N SER A 105 19.05 19.50 10.76
CA SER A 105 19.72 20.46 9.88
C SER A 105 19.07 20.49 8.49
N PHE A 106 18.62 19.33 8.00
CA PHE A 106 17.85 19.25 6.76
C PHE A 106 16.45 19.86 6.91
N GLY A 107 15.85 19.74 8.10
CA GLY A 107 14.55 20.30 8.48
C GLY A 107 14.49 21.83 8.53
N ASP A 108 15.61 22.51 8.29
CA ASP A 108 15.67 23.97 8.25
C ASP A 108 14.78 24.54 7.14
N LYS A 109 14.20 25.72 7.41
CA LYS A 109 13.30 26.45 6.50
C LYS A 109 13.89 26.75 5.12
N CYS A 110 15.21 26.80 5.00
CA CYS A 110 15.89 27.06 3.72
C CYS A 110 16.12 25.78 2.90
N VAL A 111 15.91 24.59 3.48
CA VAL A 111 16.24 23.30 2.85
C VAL A 111 14.99 22.46 2.65
N LEU A 112 14.32 22.07 3.75
CA LEU A 112 13.22 21.11 3.71
C LEU A 112 12.08 21.56 2.78
N PRO A 113 11.55 22.80 2.87
CA PRO A 113 10.51 23.26 1.96
C PRO A 113 10.91 23.17 0.49
N VAL A 114 12.12 23.60 0.16
CA VAL A 114 12.60 23.71 -1.22
C VAL A 114 12.72 22.31 -1.85
N VAL A 115 13.25 21.33 -1.12
CA VAL A 115 13.40 19.97 -1.62
C VAL A 115 12.07 19.23 -1.70
N VAL A 116 11.24 19.32 -0.65
CA VAL A 116 9.98 18.57 -0.57
C VAL A 116 8.94 19.14 -1.52
N ASP A 117 8.82 20.46 -1.63
CA ASP A 117 7.89 21.10 -2.56
C ASP A 117 8.20 20.73 -4.00
N PHE A 118 9.49 20.74 -4.38
CA PHE A 118 9.93 20.27 -5.68
C PHE A 118 9.55 18.80 -5.93
N CYS A 119 9.78 17.91 -4.97
CA CYS A 119 9.43 16.49 -5.12
C CYS A 119 7.91 16.30 -5.26
N LEU A 120 7.12 16.97 -4.43
CA LEU A 120 5.66 16.91 -4.48
C LEU A 120 5.15 17.42 -5.82
N ASN A 121 5.63 18.57 -6.30
CA ASN A 121 5.24 19.12 -7.60
C ASN A 121 5.58 18.16 -8.73
N LYS A 122 6.75 17.50 -8.68
CA LYS A 122 7.13 16.48 -9.66
C LYS A 122 6.27 15.22 -9.61
N ILE A 123 5.78 14.81 -8.44
CA ILE A 123 4.85 13.68 -8.32
C ILE A 123 3.46 14.05 -8.86
N THR A 124 3.02 15.29 -8.66
CA THR A 124 1.65 15.70 -9.02
C THR A 124 1.50 16.19 -10.47
N ASP A 125 2.60 16.55 -11.12
CA ASP A 125 2.62 17.13 -12.48
C ASP A 125 1.93 16.23 -13.53
N PRO A 126 0.90 16.71 -14.25
CA PRO A 126 0.16 15.93 -15.25
C PRO A 126 0.85 15.82 -16.63
N GLU A 127 1.85 16.63 -16.95
CA GLU A 127 2.42 16.72 -18.33
C GLU A 127 3.40 15.58 -18.70
N GLN A 128 3.42 14.47 -17.95
CA GLN A 128 4.46 13.43 -18.02
C GLN A 128 4.30 12.40 -19.16
N ALA A 129 3.60 12.75 -20.23
CA ALA A 129 2.97 11.75 -21.11
C ALA A 129 3.84 11.14 -22.23
N SER A 130 5.04 11.64 -22.52
CA SER A 130 5.81 11.18 -23.70
C SER A 130 7.05 10.34 -23.40
N LEU A 131 7.81 10.65 -22.34
CA LEU A 131 9.03 9.95 -21.92
C LEU A 131 9.13 9.97 -20.38
N PRO A 132 8.54 8.98 -19.68
CA PRO A 132 8.58 8.95 -18.23
C PRO A 132 10.01 8.74 -17.74
N PHE A 133 10.40 9.48 -16.70
CA PHE A 133 11.67 9.29 -16.00
C PHE A 133 11.39 8.60 -14.66
N GLU A 134 11.01 7.33 -14.72
CA GLU A 134 10.50 6.57 -13.57
C GLU A 134 11.47 6.56 -12.38
N GLU A 135 12.77 6.32 -12.62
CA GLU A 135 13.74 6.25 -11.53
C GLU A 135 13.88 7.58 -10.78
N PHE A 136 13.65 8.70 -11.46
CA PHE A 136 13.64 10.00 -10.82
C PHE A 136 12.41 10.20 -9.94
N PHE A 137 11.22 9.82 -10.42
CA PHE A 137 9.99 9.88 -9.63
C PHE A 137 10.05 8.98 -8.41
N ILE A 138 10.63 7.79 -8.54
CA ILE A 138 10.95 6.92 -7.40
C ILE A 138 11.76 7.69 -6.36
N GLN A 139 12.82 8.41 -6.76
CA GLN A 139 13.60 9.19 -5.78
C GLN A 139 12.83 10.36 -5.17
N CYS A 140 11.93 11.01 -5.91
CA CYS A 140 11.03 12.02 -5.36
C CYS A 140 10.08 11.42 -4.32
N MET A 141 9.48 10.25 -4.60
CA MET A 141 8.59 9.56 -3.65
C MET A 141 9.36 9.07 -2.42
N VAL A 142 10.56 8.50 -2.60
CA VAL A 142 11.47 8.11 -1.50
C VAL A 142 11.80 9.31 -0.61
N MET A 143 12.08 10.49 -1.18
CA MET A 143 12.35 11.70 -0.42
C MET A 143 11.14 12.13 0.41
N VAL A 144 9.95 12.22 -0.20
CA VAL A 144 8.71 12.61 0.52
C VAL A 144 8.39 11.59 1.62
N LYS A 145 8.51 10.29 1.32
CA LYS A 145 8.30 9.21 2.29
C LYS A 145 9.26 9.32 3.47
N SER A 146 10.56 9.53 3.21
CA SER A 146 11.59 9.68 4.25
C SER A 146 11.32 10.85 5.20
N VAL A 147 10.76 11.95 4.67
CA VAL A 147 10.33 13.09 5.48
C VAL A 147 9.11 12.76 6.34
N LEU A 148 8.11 12.08 5.79
CA LEU A 148 6.87 11.71 6.50
C LEU A 148 7.07 10.64 7.58
N GLU A 149 7.99 9.70 7.37
CA GLU A 149 8.33 8.64 8.35
C GLU A 149 9.35 9.11 9.41
N CYS A 150 9.95 10.28 9.22
CA CYS A 150 11.01 10.79 10.07
C CYS A 150 10.53 10.94 11.52
N LYS A 151 11.00 10.05 12.40
CA LYS A 151 10.59 10.02 13.81
C LYS A 151 10.99 11.29 14.54
N GLU A 152 12.10 11.91 14.12
CA GLU A 152 12.63 13.16 14.65
C GLU A 152 11.71 14.35 14.37
N TYR A 153 10.84 14.27 13.35
CA TYR A 153 9.88 15.32 13.00
C TYR A 153 8.52 15.13 13.68
N LYS A 154 8.26 13.98 14.30
CA LYS A 154 7.02 13.73 15.03
C LYS A 154 7.08 14.37 16.43
N PRO A 155 6.07 15.16 16.84
CA PRO A 155 6.06 15.80 18.14
C PRO A 155 6.12 14.73 19.26
N SER A 156 7.15 14.81 20.09
CA SER A 156 7.37 13.87 21.20
C SER A 156 6.33 14.07 22.31
N LEU A 157 5.53 13.04 22.59
CA LEU A 157 4.50 12.99 23.65
C LEU A 157 5.07 12.78 25.06
N THR A 158 6.39 12.80 25.26
CA THR A 158 7.01 12.55 26.55
C THR A 158 6.52 13.54 27.62
N GLY A 159 5.98 12.98 28.70
CA GLY A 159 5.44 13.71 29.85
C GLY A 159 6.48 14.60 30.50
N ARG A 160 6.03 15.73 31.04
CA ARG A 160 6.89 16.72 31.70
C ARG A 160 7.55 16.08 32.93
N VAL A 161 8.86 15.81 32.88
CA VAL A 161 9.65 15.70 34.11
C VAL A 161 10.05 17.14 34.46
N MET A 162 9.18 17.82 35.22
CA MET A 162 9.51 19.11 35.82
C MET A 162 10.53 18.85 36.92
N ASN A 163 11.82 18.91 36.62
CA ASN A 163 12.87 19.30 37.55
C ASN A 163 14.20 19.36 36.79
N GLU A 164 14.71 20.58 36.59
CA GLU A 164 16.12 21.02 36.66
C GLU A 164 16.37 22.25 35.77
N ASN A 165 17.08 23.24 36.30
CA ASN A 165 17.24 24.61 35.77
C ASN A 165 18.20 24.73 34.56
N GLY A 166 18.01 23.94 33.52
CA GLY A 166 18.66 24.12 32.23
C GLY A 166 17.77 23.63 31.09
N VAL A 167 17.88 24.21 29.89
CA VAL A 167 17.21 23.65 28.71
C VAL A 167 17.83 22.28 28.45
N THR A 168 17.16 21.23 28.92
CA THR A 168 17.64 19.86 28.83
C THR A 168 17.76 19.47 27.36
N PHE A 169 18.63 18.51 27.05
CA PHE A 169 18.78 17.98 25.70
C PHE A 169 17.43 17.55 25.10
N GLU A 170 16.54 16.99 25.93
CA GLU A 170 15.18 16.60 25.55
C GLU A 170 14.31 17.79 25.15
N GLU A 171 14.40 18.91 25.89
CA GLU A 171 13.64 20.11 25.57
C GLU A 171 14.10 20.76 24.26
N ARG A 172 15.41 20.78 23.99
CA ARG A 172 15.94 21.22 22.69
C ARG A 172 15.45 20.33 21.54
N LYS A 173 15.48 19.01 21.74
CA LYS A 173 14.98 18.03 20.77
C LYS A 173 13.50 18.23 20.48
N LYS A 174 12.69 18.42 21.52
CA LYS A 174 11.25 18.70 21.40
C LYS A 174 10.99 19.99 20.62
N ASN A 175 11.71 21.07 20.93
CA ASN A 175 11.57 22.34 20.23
C ASN A 175 11.93 22.22 18.74
N ALA A 176 13.06 21.58 18.43
CA ALA A 176 13.48 21.34 17.05
C ALA A 176 12.45 20.47 16.29
N SER A 177 11.96 19.40 16.91
CA SER A 177 10.92 18.54 16.34
C SER A 177 9.64 19.31 16.03
N ASN A 178 9.14 20.11 16.97
CA ASN A 178 7.94 20.92 16.78
C ASN A 178 8.11 21.96 15.66
N THR A 179 9.29 22.59 15.56
CA THR A 179 9.59 23.52 14.46
C THR A 179 9.52 22.82 13.10
N VAL A 180 10.18 21.67 12.96
CA VAL A 180 10.19 20.94 11.68
C VAL A 180 8.80 20.35 11.38
N SER A 181 8.09 19.84 12.39
CA SER A 181 6.70 19.38 12.25
C SER A 181 5.81 20.49 11.69
N GLY A 182 5.92 21.72 12.20
CA GLY A 182 5.16 22.86 11.69
C GLY A 182 5.47 23.18 10.22
N ILE A 183 6.74 23.07 9.82
CA ILE A 183 7.15 23.22 8.42
C ILE A 183 6.52 22.12 7.56
N VAL A 184 6.61 20.85 7.97
CA VAL A 184 6.00 19.73 7.23
C VAL A 184 4.49 19.92 7.08
N SER A 185 3.79 20.30 8.14
CA SER A 185 2.36 20.61 8.09
C SER A 185 2.02 21.75 7.13
N SER A 186 2.88 22.77 7.04
CA SER A 186 2.67 23.88 6.08
C SER A 186 2.86 23.47 4.62
N LEU A 187 3.71 22.46 4.35
CA LEU A 187 3.98 21.94 3.01
C LEU A 187 2.88 21.01 2.49
N LEU A 188 2.15 20.39 3.42
CA LEU A 188 1.10 19.41 3.17
C LEU A 188 -0.23 19.89 3.77
N PRO A 189 -0.83 20.97 3.23
CA PRO A 189 -2.22 21.30 3.57
C PRO A 189 -3.16 20.17 3.11
N ASN A 190 -4.33 20.09 3.74
CA ASN A 190 -5.31 19.04 3.48
C ASN A 190 -5.61 18.84 1.99
N GLU A 191 -5.76 19.92 1.23
CA GLU A 191 -6.01 19.87 -0.23
C GLU A 191 -4.89 19.15 -0.99
N ARG A 192 -3.62 19.43 -0.62
CA ARG A 192 -2.46 18.81 -1.25
C ARG A 192 -2.32 17.33 -0.84
N ILE A 193 -2.65 16.99 0.40
CA ILE A 193 -2.69 15.60 0.88
C ILE A 193 -3.72 14.80 0.09
N VAL A 194 -4.94 15.34 -0.07
CA VAL A 194 -6.01 14.71 -0.86
C VAL A 194 -5.62 14.58 -2.33
N LEU A 195 -5.01 15.62 -2.92
CA LEU A 195 -4.51 15.58 -4.29
C LEU A 195 -3.44 14.49 -4.47
N LEU A 196 -2.46 14.44 -3.57
CA LEU A 196 -1.39 13.44 -3.62
C LEU A 196 -1.97 12.03 -3.51
N CYS A 197 -2.88 11.78 -2.56
CA CYS A 197 -3.56 10.49 -2.43
C CYS A 197 -4.30 10.09 -3.72
N ASN A 198 -5.05 11.02 -4.32
CA ASN A 198 -5.75 10.77 -5.59
C ASN A 198 -4.78 10.43 -6.71
N ILE A 199 -3.66 11.13 -6.83
CA ILE A 199 -2.66 10.89 -7.88
C ILE A 199 -1.96 9.55 -7.66
N LEU A 200 -1.58 9.20 -6.43
CA LEU A 200 -0.98 7.89 -6.14
C LEU A 200 -1.89 6.76 -6.57
N VAL A 201 -3.17 6.79 -6.19
CA VAL A 201 -4.13 5.71 -6.52
C VAL A 201 -4.54 5.73 -8.00
N ARG A 202 -4.89 6.89 -8.55
CA ARG A 202 -5.48 6.99 -9.90
C ARG A 202 -4.44 6.99 -11.02
N ARG A 203 -3.16 7.18 -10.71
CA ARG A 203 -2.08 7.22 -11.70
C ARG A 203 -1.02 6.16 -11.44
N TYR A 204 -0.43 6.14 -10.26
CA TYR A 204 0.76 5.31 -10.00
C TYR A 204 0.44 3.87 -9.58
N PHE A 205 -0.74 3.61 -9.00
CA PHE A 205 -1.17 2.24 -8.69
C PHE A 205 -1.69 1.51 -9.93
N VAL A 206 -2.22 2.23 -10.91
CA VAL A 206 -2.83 1.66 -12.12
C VAL A 206 -1.80 0.81 -12.88
N LEU A 207 -2.17 -0.42 -13.25
CA LEU A 207 -1.34 -1.30 -14.07
C LEU A 207 -1.11 -0.69 -15.45
N THR A 208 0.15 -0.62 -15.91
CA THR A 208 0.47 -0.20 -17.27
C THR A 208 0.49 -1.40 -18.22
N ALA A 209 0.57 -1.14 -19.52
CA ALA A 209 0.76 -2.21 -20.51
C ALA A 209 2.06 -3.01 -20.28
N SER A 210 3.14 -2.35 -19.83
CA SER A 210 4.40 -3.02 -19.49
C SER A 210 4.22 -3.98 -18.33
N ASP A 211 3.49 -3.57 -17.29
CA ASP A 211 3.24 -4.42 -16.12
C ASP A 211 2.43 -5.67 -16.49
N LEU A 212 1.42 -5.51 -17.34
CA LEU A 212 0.59 -6.64 -17.80
C LEU A 212 1.39 -7.62 -18.65
N GLU A 213 2.32 -7.11 -19.46
CA GLU A 213 3.24 -7.94 -20.24
C GLU A 213 4.26 -8.66 -19.35
N GLU A 214 4.91 -7.95 -18.42
CA GLU A 214 5.82 -8.54 -17.43
C GLU A 214 5.12 -9.64 -16.63
N TRP A 215 3.88 -9.39 -16.19
CA TRP A 215 3.06 -10.38 -15.50
C TRP A 215 2.74 -11.59 -16.40
N TYR A 216 2.41 -11.35 -17.67
CA TYR A 216 2.13 -12.44 -18.61
C TYR A 216 3.37 -13.31 -18.86
N GLN A 217 4.55 -12.70 -19.00
CA GLN A 217 5.80 -13.39 -19.28
C GLN A 217 6.33 -14.18 -18.06
N ASN A 218 6.28 -13.60 -16.86
CA ASN A 218 6.78 -14.26 -15.66
C ASN A 218 5.93 -13.89 -14.42
N PRO A 219 4.85 -14.64 -14.14
CA PRO A 219 3.94 -14.33 -13.04
C PRO A 219 4.52 -14.51 -11.64
N GLU A 220 5.51 -15.39 -11.47
CA GLU A 220 6.19 -15.63 -10.19
C GLU A 220 7.12 -14.45 -9.87
N SER A 221 7.94 -14.01 -10.83
CA SER A 221 8.77 -12.81 -10.67
C SER A 221 7.92 -11.58 -10.39
N PHE A 222 6.84 -11.38 -11.16
CA PHE A 222 5.91 -10.27 -10.95
C PHE A 222 5.24 -10.30 -9.56
N HIS A 223 5.07 -11.47 -8.96
CA HIS A 223 4.58 -11.57 -7.59
C HIS A 223 5.65 -11.15 -6.57
N HIS A 224 6.87 -11.67 -6.67
CA HIS A 224 7.95 -11.36 -5.73
C HIS A 224 8.43 -9.91 -5.80
N GLU A 225 8.40 -9.29 -6.97
CA GLU A 225 8.75 -7.86 -7.11
C GLU A 225 7.74 -6.91 -6.44
N GLN A 226 6.53 -7.40 -6.14
CA GLN A 226 5.54 -6.66 -5.36
C GLN A 226 5.73 -6.85 -3.85
N ASP A 227 6.68 -7.68 -3.41
CA ASP A 227 7.04 -7.75 -2.00
C ASP A 227 7.68 -6.43 -1.56
N MET A 228 7.24 -5.94 -0.41
CA MET A 228 7.62 -4.67 0.23
C MET A 228 9.14 -4.47 0.43
N ILE A 229 9.99 -5.45 0.13
CA ILE A 229 11.45 -5.39 0.26
C ILE A 229 12.08 -4.53 -0.85
N GLN A 230 11.51 -4.52 -2.06
CA GLN A 230 12.07 -3.82 -3.23
C GLN A 230 11.29 -2.54 -3.60
N TRP A 231 10.56 -1.96 -2.65
CA TRP A 231 9.68 -0.80 -2.89
C TRP A 231 10.39 0.42 -3.49
N SER A 232 11.72 0.56 -3.34
CA SER A 232 12.49 1.67 -3.91
C SER A 232 13.05 1.42 -5.32
N GLU A 233 12.70 0.31 -5.97
CA GLU A 233 13.25 -0.08 -7.28
C GLU A 233 12.22 0.05 -8.41
N LYS A 234 10.93 -0.17 -8.14
CA LYS A 234 9.84 0.00 -9.11
C LYS A 234 8.90 1.13 -8.71
N LEU A 235 8.33 1.80 -9.71
CA LEU A 235 7.51 3.00 -9.51
C LEU A 235 6.22 2.72 -8.73
N ARG A 236 5.46 1.67 -9.09
CA ARG A 236 4.22 1.31 -8.40
C ARG A 236 4.46 0.91 -6.93
N PRO A 237 5.34 -0.05 -6.60
CA PRO A 237 5.67 -0.37 -5.21
C PRO A 237 6.13 0.86 -4.40
N CYS A 238 6.86 1.79 -5.02
CA CYS A 238 7.28 3.03 -4.36
C CYS A 238 6.09 3.94 -4.02
N ALA A 239 5.15 4.08 -4.95
CA ALA A 239 3.92 4.84 -4.73
C ALA A 239 3.03 4.20 -3.67
N GLU A 240 2.92 2.87 -3.65
CA GLU A 240 2.19 2.11 -2.64
C GLU A 240 2.80 2.32 -1.24
N ALA A 241 4.13 2.27 -1.14
CA ALA A 241 4.84 2.52 0.10
C ALA A 241 4.70 3.97 0.61
N LEU A 242 4.70 4.96 -0.30
CA LEU A 242 4.41 6.36 0.06
C LEU A 242 2.95 6.54 0.48
N TYR A 243 2.00 5.88 -0.19
CA TYR A 243 0.58 5.94 0.13
C TYR A 243 0.31 5.44 1.55
N MET A 244 0.87 4.30 1.97
CA MET A 244 0.69 3.78 3.32
C MET A 244 1.15 4.78 4.38
N VAL A 245 2.35 5.36 4.20
CA VAL A 245 2.88 6.38 5.11
C VAL A 245 2.01 7.63 5.13
N LEU A 246 1.50 8.05 3.98
CA LEU A 246 0.58 9.18 3.89
C LEU A 246 -0.71 8.88 4.68
N PHE A 247 -1.23 7.66 4.56
CA PHE A 247 -2.44 7.24 5.25
C PHE A 247 -2.23 7.13 6.77
N GLU A 248 -1.12 6.55 7.23
CA GLU A 248 -0.77 6.47 8.65
C GLU A 248 -0.76 7.85 9.34
N ASN A 249 -0.28 8.89 8.63
CA ASN A 249 -0.20 10.25 9.19
C ASN A 249 -1.52 11.05 9.07
N TYR A 250 -2.41 10.68 8.13
CA TYR A 250 -3.60 11.47 7.78
C TYR A 250 -4.89 10.65 7.59
N SER A 251 -5.00 9.50 8.27
CA SER A 251 -6.09 8.52 8.09
C SER A 251 -7.48 9.11 8.26
N GLN A 252 -7.67 10.02 9.21
CA GLN A 252 -8.97 10.69 9.43
C GLN A 252 -9.45 11.50 8.22
N LEU A 253 -8.51 12.14 7.52
CA LEU A 253 -8.79 12.91 6.31
C LEU A 253 -8.96 11.99 5.11
N LEU A 254 -8.12 10.95 4.99
CA LEU A 254 -8.03 10.11 3.81
C LEU A 254 -9.02 8.94 3.78
N GLY A 255 -9.50 8.46 4.93
CA GLY A 255 -10.46 7.35 5.01
C GLY A 255 -11.69 7.55 4.12
N PRO A 256 -12.46 8.65 4.30
CA PRO A 256 -13.62 8.96 3.44
C PRO A 256 -13.26 9.12 1.96
N ILE A 257 -12.08 9.65 1.65
CA ILE A 257 -11.60 9.84 0.28
C ILE A 257 -11.34 8.48 -0.40
N VAL A 258 -10.67 7.55 0.29
CA VAL A 258 -10.39 6.21 -0.24
C VAL A 258 -11.69 5.42 -0.45
N VAL A 259 -12.66 5.53 0.47
CA VAL A 259 -13.99 4.93 0.29
C VAL A 259 -14.70 5.52 -0.93
N SER A 260 -14.61 6.83 -1.15
CA SER A 260 -15.18 7.47 -2.34
C SER A 260 -14.53 6.97 -3.63
N ILE A 261 -13.20 6.83 -3.67
CA ILE A 261 -12.48 6.28 -4.83
C ILE A 261 -12.91 4.82 -5.08
N LEU A 262 -13.03 4.01 -4.03
CA LEU A 262 -13.49 2.63 -4.11
C LEU A 262 -14.90 2.53 -4.72
N GLN A 263 -15.85 3.31 -4.20
CA GLN A 263 -17.22 3.32 -4.69
C GLN A 263 -17.31 3.77 -6.14
N GLU A 264 -16.57 4.81 -6.53
CA GLU A 264 -16.49 5.28 -7.91
C GLU A 264 -15.95 4.18 -8.84
N ALA A 265 -14.85 3.53 -8.46
CA ALA A 265 -14.24 2.49 -9.28
C ALA A 265 -15.15 1.25 -9.43
N MET A 266 -15.90 0.91 -8.38
CA MET A 266 -16.91 -0.16 -8.42
C MET A 266 -18.08 0.18 -9.35
N ASN A 267 -18.59 1.41 -9.29
CA ASN A 267 -19.71 1.85 -10.12
C ASN A 267 -19.34 1.95 -11.61
N ASN A 268 -18.11 2.36 -11.90
CA ASN A 268 -17.64 2.54 -13.28
C ASN A 268 -17.21 1.22 -13.95
N CYS A 269 -17.02 0.14 -13.20
CA CYS A 269 -16.59 -1.15 -13.73
C CYS A 269 -17.44 -2.30 -13.16
N PRO A 270 -18.63 -2.57 -13.76
CA PRO A 270 -19.50 -3.65 -13.31
C PRO A 270 -18.87 -5.04 -13.50
N PRO A 271 -19.35 -6.06 -12.76
CA PRO A 271 -18.80 -7.42 -12.82
C PRO A 271 -18.89 -8.08 -14.21
N SER A 272 -19.75 -7.59 -15.10
CA SER A 272 -19.94 -8.14 -16.46
C SER A 272 -18.86 -7.73 -17.47
N VAL A 273 -18.01 -6.74 -17.16
CA VAL A 273 -16.96 -6.28 -18.09
C VAL A 273 -15.87 -7.35 -18.21
N THR A 274 -15.62 -7.77 -19.45
CA THR A 274 -14.66 -8.84 -19.81
C THR A 274 -13.36 -8.32 -20.43
N GLU A 275 -13.35 -7.10 -20.96
CA GLU A 275 -12.17 -6.46 -21.55
C GLU A 275 -11.32 -5.73 -20.49
N ILE A 276 -10.01 -5.61 -20.76
CA ILE A 276 -9.11 -4.80 -19.93
C ILE A 276 -9.33 -3.33 -20.28
N THR A 277 -10.18 -2.67 -19.49
CA THR A 277 -10.51 -1.25 -19.66
C THR A 277 -9.79 -0.40 -18.62
N PRO A 278 -9.60 0.91 -18.86
CA PRO A 278 -9.08 1.82 -17.84
C PRO A 278 -9.88 1.79 -16.52
N ALA A 279 -11.19 1.54 -16.60
CA ALA A 279 -12.05 1.40 -15.42
C ALA A 279 -11.73 0.13 -14.61
N LEU A 280 -11.44 -0.99 -15.28
CA LEU A 280 -10.99 -2.22 -14.63
C LEU A 280 -9.65 -2.03 -13.91
N LEU A 281 -8.70 -1.33 -14.55
CA LEU A 281 -7.38 -1.07 -13.98
C LEU A 281 -7.44 -0.07 -12.82
N LEU A 282 -8.36 0.90 -12.88
CA LEU A 282 -8.63 1.79 -11.74
C LEU A 282 -9.29 1.03 -10.58
N LYS A 283 -10.16 0.06 -10.86
CA LYS A 283 -10.75 -0.80 -9.83
C LYS A 283 -9.71 -1.68 -9.14
N ASP A 284 -8.77 -2.25 -9.90
CA ASP A 284 -7.59 -2.94 -9.35
C ASP A 284 -6.79 -2.05 -8.40
N ALA A 285 -6.48 -0.82 -8.84
CA ALA A 285 -5.75 0.17 -8.04
C ALA A 285 -6.51 0.58 -6.76
N ALA A 286 -7.82 0.81 -6.86
CA ALA A 286 -8.66 1.15 -5.72
C ALA A 286 -8.74 0.00 -4.71
N TYR A 287 -8.86 -1.25 -5.19
CA TYR A 287 -8.85 -2.44 -4.35
C TYR A 287 -7.50 -2.61 -3.63
N ALA A 288 -6.38 -2.34 -4.32
CA ALA A 288 -5.06 -2.34 -3.71
C ALA A 288 -4.93 -1.28 -2.61
N ALA A 289 -5.34 -0.04 -2.89
CA ALA A 289 -5.34 1.05 -1.91
C ALA A 289 -6.14 0.65 -0.65
N THR A 290 -7.36 0.15 -0.82
CA THR A 290 -8.20 -0.34 0.29
C THR A 290 -7.57 -1.49 1.07
N ALA A 291 -6.91 -2.43 0.39
CA ALA A 291 -6.27 -3.56 1.06
C ALA A 291 -5.10 -3.13 1.96
N TYR A 292 -4.27 -2.18 1.51
CA TYR A 292 -3.09 -1.74 2.27
C TYR A 292 -3.43 -1.01 3.58
N VAL A 293 -4.59 -0.35 3.66
CA VAL A 293 -5.01 0.43 4.85
C VAL A 293 -6.22 -0.18 5.54
N TYR A 294 -6.38 -1.50 5.44
CA TYR A 294 -7.56 -2.22 5.91
C TYR A 294 -7.92 -1.92 7.36
N TYR A 295 -6.91 -1.87 8.24
CA TYR A 295 -7.09 -1.70 9.68
C TYR A 295 -7.78 -0.38 10.00
N GLU A 296 -7.29 0.73 9.47
CA GLU A 296 -7.90 2.04 9.67
C GLU A 296 -9.19 2.22 8.86
N LEU A 297 -9.27 1.63 7.66
CA LEU A 297 -10.43 1.77 6.77
C LEU A 297 -11.66 1.01 7.26
N SER A 298 -11.49 -0.01 8.10
CA SER A 298 -12.57 -0.75 8.77
C SER A 298 -13.57 0.19 9.50
N ASN A 299 -13.10 1.34 9.97
CA ASN A 299 -13.92 2.37 10.61
C ASN A 299 -14.88 3.10 9.64
N TYR A 300 -14.57 3.07 8.34
CA TYR A 300 -15.27 3.81 7.29
C TYR A 300 -16.01 2.90 6.30
N LEU A 301 -15.59 1.64 6.20
CA LEU A 301 -16.08 0.66 5.24
C LEU A 301 -16.56 -0.61 5.95
N ASN A 302 -17.84 -0.95 5.78
CA ASN A 302 -18.35 -2.24 6.22
C ASN A 302 -17.89 -3.34 5.26
N PHE A 303 -16.94 -4.16 5.72
CA PHE A 303 -16.41 -5.26 4.91
C PHE A 303 -17.48 -6.26 4.47
N ARG A 304 -18.45 -6.57 5.35
CA ARG A 304 -19.51 -7.56 5.05
C ARG A 304 -20.36 -7.11 3.87
N ASP A 305 -20.78 -5.84 3.89
CA ASP A 305 -21.61 -5.28 2.83
C ASP A 305 -20.82 -5.19 1.52
N TRP A 306 -19.54 -4.81 1.59
CA TRP A 306 -18.66 -4.77 0.43
C TRP A 306 -18.42 -6.15 -0.17
N PHE A 307 -18.17 -7.16 0.68
CA PHE A 307 -17.95 -8.53 0.24
C PHE A 307 -19.18 -9.10 -0.46
N ASN A 308 -20.35 -9.01 0.19
CA ASN A 308 -21.59 -9.55 -0.35
C ASN A 308 -22.08 -8.79 -1.59
N GLY A 309 -21.91 -7.47 -1.60
CA GLY A 309 -22.41 -6.61 -2.67
C GLY A 309 -21.50 -6.52 -3.89
N ALA A 310 -20.20 -6.84 -3.76
CA ALA A 310 -19.25 -6.70 -4.86
C ALA A 310 -18.27 -7.86 -4.95
N LEU A 311 -17.44 -8.11 -3.93
CA LEU A 311 -16.30 -9.03 -4.06
C LEU A 311 -16.72 -10.46 -4.43
N SER A 312 -17.84 -10.95 -3.87
CA SER A 312 -18.41 -12.27 -4.19
C SER A 312 -18.86 -12.39 -5.65
N LEU A 313 -19.45 -11.33 -6.21
CA LEU A 313 -19.86 -11.24 -7.60
C LEU A 313 -18.64 -11.19 -8.53
N GLU A 314 -17.58 -10.50 -8.12
CA GLU A 314 -16.35 -10.44 -8.90
C GLU A 314 -15.68 -11.82 -9.01
N LEU A 315 -15.66 -12.59 -7.92
CA LEU A 315 -15.10 -13.94 -7.87
C LEU A 315 -15.89 -14.95 -8.72
N SER A 316 -17.21 -14.78 -8.80
CA SER A 316 -18.08 -15.65 -9.60
C SER A 316 -17.90 -15.50 -11.12
N ASN A 317 -17.17 -14.49 -11.60
CA ASN A 317 -16.92 -14.31 -13.02
C ASN A 317 -15.63 -15.02 -13.46
N ASP A 318 -15.79 -16.12 -14.21
CA ASP A 318 -14.71 -16.99 -14.69
C ASP A 318 -13.95 -16.46 -15.94
N HIS A 319 -14.22 -15.24 -16.40
CA HIS A 319 -13.55 -14.73 -17.60
C HIS A 319 -12.04 -14.55 -17.36
N PRO A 320 -11.13 -14.98 -18.28
CA PRO A 320 -9.68 -14.98 -18.05
C PRO A 320 -9.07 -13.63 -17.63
N ASN A 321 -9.58 -12.52 -18.18
CA ASN A 321 -9.10 -11.16 -17.82
C ASN A 321 -9.46 -10.75 -16.39
N ARG A 322 -10.37 -11.48 -15.73
CA ARG A 322 -10.78 -11.24 -14.34
C ARG A 322 -9.72 -11.66 -13.34
N ARG A 323 -8.68 -12.38 -13.77
CA ARG A 323 -7.49 -12.69 -12.96
C ARG A 323 -6.88 -11.46 -12.27
N ILE A 324 -6.97 -10.28 -12.90
CA ILE A 324 -6.52 -9.00 -12.33
C ILE A 324 -7.30 -8.71 -11.03
N ILE A 325 -8.63 -8.68 -11.13
CA ILE A 325 -9.50 -8.42 -10.00
C ILE A 325 -9.46 -9.58 -8.99
N HIS A 326 -9.48 -10.84 -9.44
CA HIS A 326 -9.42 -12.01 -8.56
C HIS A 326 -8.16 -11.99 -7.68
N ARG A 327 -7.00 -11.64 -8.24
CA ARG A 327 -5.76 -11.46 -7.46
C ARG A 327 -5.95 -10.42 -6.36
N LYS A 328 -6.57 -9.27 -6.66
CA LYS A 328 -6.81 -8.23 -5.65
C LYS A 328 -7.87 -8.63 -4.63
N VAL A 329 -8.93 -9.33 -5.02
CA VAL A 329 -9.91 -9.87 -4.07
C VAL A 329 -9.24 -10.86 -3.11
N ALA A 330 -8.38 -11.75 -3.61
CA ALA A 330 -7.61 -12.66 -2.77
C ALA A 330 -6.68 -11.92 -1.79
N MET A 331 -6.01 -10.86 -2.25
CA MET A 331 -5.18 -9.99 -1.42
C MET A 331 -6.00 -9.28 -0.33
N ILE A 332 -7.14 -8.69 -0.69
CA ILE A 332 -8.09 -8.08 0.24
C ILE A 332 -8.52 -9.11 1.29
N LEU A 333 -8.97 -10.30 0.87
CA LEU A 333 -9.37 -11.34 1.79
C LEU A 333 -8.23 -11.66 2.75
N GLY A 334 -7.00 -11.86 2.25
CA GLY A 334 -5.81 -12.11 3.06
C GLY A 334 -5.54 -11.06 4.15
N HIS A 335 -5.65 -9.77 3.81
CA HIS A 335 -5.44 -8.68 4.77
C HIS A 335 -6.58 -8.53 5.78
N TRP A 336 -7.82 -8.75 5.34
CA TRP A 336 -9.00 -8.60 6.18
C TRP A 336 -9.34 -9.88 6.97
N VAL A 337 -8.53 -10.95 6.87
CA VAL A 337 -8.70 -12.17 7.70
C VAL A 337 -8.46 -11.90 9.18
N SER A 338 -7.62 -10.95 9.59
CA SER A 338 -7.39 -10.66 11.02
C SER A 338 -8.56 -9.92 11.69
N GLU A 339 -9.33 -9.12 10.94
CA GLU A 339 -10.59 -8.52 11.42
C GLU A 339 -11.68 -9.58 11.68
N VAL A 340 -11.44 -10.84 11.31
CA VAL A 340 -12.33 -11.98 11.53
C VAL A 340 -12.36 -12.39 13.01
N ASP A 341 -11.28 -12.18 13.78
CA ASP A 341 -11.22 -12.61 15.17
C ASP A 341 -12.18 -11.82 16.07
N HIS A 342 -12.41 -10.54 15.74
CA HIS A 342 -13.41 -9.65 16.38
C HIS A 342 -14.76 -9.62 15.66
N ALA A 343 -14.94 -10.46 14.64
CA ALA A 343 -16.13 -10.46 13.83
C ALA A 343 -17.29 -11.22 14.50
N THR A 344 -18.50 -10.70 14.33
CA THR A 344 -19.74 -11.38 14.75
C THR A 344 -19.83 -12.78 14.12
N PRO A 345 -20.52 -13.76 14.74
CA PRO A 345 -20.69 -15.10 14.18
C PRO A 345 -21.20 -15.12 12.73
N MET A 346 -22.01 -14.12 12.35
CA MET A 346 -22.50 -13.93 10.98
C MET A 346 -21.39 -13.53 9.99
N GLN A 347 -20.44 -12.70 10.43
CA GLN A 347 -19.30 -12.28 9.62
C GLN A 347 -18.31 -13.43 9.46
N LYS A 348 -17.98 -14.14 10.55
CA LYS A 348 -17.16 -15.38 10.51
C LYS A 348 -17.69 -16.38 9.46
N LYS A 349 -19.01 -16.60 9.43
CA LYS A 349 -19.68 -17.44 8.41
C LYS A 349 -19.50 -16.92 6.97
N THR A 350 -19.56 -15.60 6.77
CA THR A 350 -19.38 -14.96 5.45
C THR A 350 -17.95 -15.11 4.94
N PHE A 351 -16.94 -14.96 5.80
CA PHE A 351 -15.54 -15.19 5.46
C PHE A 351 -15.26 -16.65 5.13
N GLY A 352 -15.84 -17.58 5.89
CA GLY A 352 -15.77 -19.00 5.56
C GLY A 352 -16.35 -19.31 4.17
N LEU A 353 -17.45 -18.64 3.79
CA LEU A 353 -18.05 -18.78 2.45
C LEU A 353 -17.14 -18.19 1.36
N ALA A 354 -16.44 -17.08 1.64
CA ALA A 354 -15.46 -16.50 0.74
C ALA A 354 -14.27 -17.45 0.49
N LEU A 355 -13.70 -17.97 1.59
CA LEU A 355 -12.59 -18.90 1.56
C LEU A 355 -12.99 -20.23 0.91
N SER A 356 -14.23 -20.69 1.08
CA SER A 356 -14.72 -21.88 0.40
C SER A 356 -14.79 -21.68 -1.11
N ILE A 357 -15.18 -20.48 -1.61
CA ILE A 357 -15.19 -20.18 -3.04
C ILE A 357 -13.78 -20.19 -3.63
N ILE A 358 -12.74 -19.81 -2.88
CA ILE A 358 -11.35 -19.91 -3.35
C ILE A 358 -10.98 -21.34 -3.75
N LEU A 359 -11.58 -22.36 -3.10
CA LEU A 359 -11.35 -23.77 -3.42
C LEU A 359 -11.83 -24.15 -4.84
N THR A 360 -12.74 -23.39 -5.42
CA THR A 360 -13.25 -23.65 -6.78
C THR A 360 -12.41 -23.00 -7.88
N LEU A 361 -11.35 -22.26 -7.53
CA LEU A 361 -10.45 -21.65 -8.51
C LEU A 361 -9.54 -22.73 -9.14
N ARG A 362 -9.37 -22.65 -10.47
CA ARG A 362 -8.45 -23.51 -11.24
C ARG A 362 -6.98 -23.11 -11.11
N MET A 363 -6.54 -22.83 -9.88
CA MET A 363 -5.16 -22.45 -9.58
C MET A 363 -4.51 -23.51 -8.68
N PRO A 364 -3.42 -24.18 -9.11
CA PRO A 364 -2.75 -25.20 -8.29
C PRO A 364 -2.27 -24.68 -6.93
N GLN A 365 -1.92 -23.40 -6.84
CA GLN A 365 -1.44 -22.74 -5.61
C GLN A 365 -2.50 -22.70 -4.49
N VAL A 366 -3.78 -22.91 -4.82
CA VAL A 366 -4.85 -23.05 -3.81
C VAL A 366 -4.55 -24.23 -2.88
N LEU A 367 -3.90 -25.28 -3.39
CA LEU A 367 -3.53 -26.47 -2.62
C LEU A 367 -2.49 -26.18 -1.54
N ASP A 368 -1.63 -25.17 -1.74
CA ASP A 368 -0.63 -24.75 -0.75
C ASP A 368 -1.26 -24.04 0.46
N LYS A 369 -2.47 -23.52 0.29
CA LYS A 369 -3.26 -22.84 1.32
C LYS A 369 -4.47 -23.64 1.79
N LEU A 370 -4.65 -24.86 1.28
CA LEU A 370 -5.79 -25.72 1.55
C LEU A 370 -6.00 -25.96 3.05
N ASP A 371 -4.91 -26.22 3.78
CA ASP A 371 -4.91 -26.44 5.22
C ASP A 371 -5.41 -25.20 6.00
N GLN A 372 -4.87 -24.01 5.68
CA GLN A 372 -5.27 -22.75 6.32
C GLN A 372 -6.75 -22.41 6.02
N ILE A 373 -7.19 -22.62 4.78
CA ILE A 373 -8.59 -22.41 4.37
C ILE A 373 -9.52 -23.35 5.14
N LEU A 374 -9.18 -24.65 5.20
CA LEU A 374 -9.97 -25.66 5.89
C LEU A 374 -10.01 -25.41 7.40
N SER A 375 -8.88 -25.11 8.02
CA SER A 375 -8.78 -24.80 9.46
C SER A 375 -9.62 -23.57 9.83
N THR A 376 -9.54 -22.51 9.03
CA THR A 376 -10.33 -21.29 9.24
C THR A 376 -11.83 -21.55 9.07
N CYS A 377 -12.26 -22.25 8.02
CA CYS A 377 -13.68 -22.60 7.87
C CYS A 377 -14.18 -23.53 8.99
N THR A 378 -13.35 -24.46 9.44
CA THR A 378 -13.65 -25.43 10.51
C THR A 378 -13.83 -24.72 11.85
N SER A 379 -12.96 -23.77 12.18
CA SER A 379 -13.08 -22.99 13.42
C SER A 379 -14.36 -22.14 13.43
N VAL A 380 -14.77 -21.60 12.29
CA VAL A 380 -16.03 -20.87 12.12
C VAL A 380 -17.24 -21.80 12.31
N ILE A 381 -17.23 -22.98 11.70
CA ILE A 381 -18.34 -23.96 11.79
C ILE A 381 -18.49 -24.47 13.23
N LEU A 382 -17.37 -24.80 13.91
CA LEU A 382 -17.39 -25.33 15.28
C LEU A 382 -17.53 -24.25 16.36
N GLY A 383 -17.16 -23.00 16.07
CA GLY A 383 -17.24 -21.87 17.01
C GLY A 383 -18.61 -21.19 17.07
N GLY A 384 -19.46 -21.33 16.04
CA GLY A 384 -20.74 -20.65 15.95
C GLY A 384 -21.82 -21.09 16.96
N ASP A 385 -21.63 -22.21 17.65
CA ASP A 385 -22.63 -22.80 18.57
C ASP A 385 -22.49 -22.32 20.02
N LYS A 386 -21.38 -21.65 20.37
CA LYS A 386 -21.09 -21.24 21.76
C LYS A 386 -21.56 -19.83 22.12
N ASP A 387 -21.65 -18.92 21.15
CA ASP A 387 -21.97 -17.50 21.42
C ASP A 387 -23.49 -17.21 21.45
N LEU A 388 -24.33 -18.12 20.94
CA LEU A 388 -25.79 -17.95 20.96
C LEU A 388 -26.40 -18.18 22.36
N THR A 389 -25.70 -18.89 23.24
CA THR A 389 -26.19 -19.16 24.60
C THR A 389 -25.97 -18.03 25.59
N GLU A 390 -25.08 -17.07 25.32
CA GLU A 390 -24.78 -15.97 26.25
C GLU A 390 -25.68 -14.74 26.05
N GLU A 391 -26.17 -14.45 24.83
CA GLU A 391 -27.04 -13.29 24.59
C GLU A 391 -28.50 -13.47 25.05
N GLU A 392 -29.01 -14.70 25.23
CA GLU A 392 -30.40 -14.93 25.65
C GLU A 392 -30.61 -14.93 27.18
N SER A 393 -29.55 -14.94 27.99
CA SER A 393 -29.66 -15.16 29.45
C SER A 393 -29.79 -13.89 30.30
N SER A 394 -29.81 -12.69 29.74
CA SER A 394 -29.94 -11.45 30.52
C SER A 394 -31.33 -10.82 30.40
N GLY A 395 -32.33 -11.37 31.08
CA GLY A 395 -33.69 -10.83 30.97
C GLY A 395 -34.73 -11.32 31.96
N GLU A 396 -34.49 -11.27 33.28
CA GLU A 396 -35.61 -11.27 34.24
C GLU A 396 -35.37 -10.32 35.42
N MET A 397 -36.17 -9.24 35.50
CA MET A 397 -37.17 -8.99 36.56
C MET A 397 -37.61 -7.52 36.55
N SER A 398 -38.85 -7.27 36.10
CA SER A 398 -39.69 -6.19 36.63
C SER A 398 -41.14 -6.40 36.19
N SER A 399 -41.94 -6.91 37.12
CA SER A 399 -43.39 -7.03 37.01
C SER A 399 -44.10 -5.71 37.31
N GLY A 400 -45.05 -5.32 36.46
CA GLY A 400 -46.04 -4.28 36.76
C GLY A 400 -47.04 -4.03 35.61
N ARG A 401 -48.30 -4.45 35.81
CA ARG A 401 -49.60 -4.13 35.15
C ARG A 401 -49.60 -2.95 34.14
N SER A 402 -50.36 -2.93 33.04
CA SER A 402 -51.78 -3.31 32.86
C SER A 402 -52.18 -3.41 31.37
N GLN A 403 -53.32 -4.09 31.15
CA GLN A 403 -54.08 -4.39 29.92
C GLN A 403 -54.06 -3.39 28.75
N GLY A 404 -54.03 -3.97 27.54
CA GLY A 404 -54.96 -3.59 26.47
C GLY A 404 -54.42 -2.69 25.35
N GLU A 405 -53.45 -3.16 24.57
CA GLU A 405 -53.20 -2.72 23.19
C GLU A 405 -52.24 -3.73 22.53
N GLU A 406 -52.50 -4.17 21.30
CA GLU A 406 -51.53 -4.94 20.51
C GLU A 406 -50.30 -4.04 20.29
N ALA A 407 -49.32 -4.19 21.18
CA ALA A 407 -48.07 -3.45 21.07
C ALA A 407 -47.35 -3.90 19.78
N PRO A 408 -46.88 -2.96 18.95
CA PRO A 408 -46.12 -3.29 17.76
C PRO A 408 -44.90 -4.15 18.13
N PRO A 409 -44.50 -5.15 17.30
CA PRO A 409 -43.42 -6.07 17.65
C PRO A 409 -42.17 -5.28 18.02
N SER A 410 -41.53 -5.66 19.13
CA SER A 410 -40.36 -4.98 19.68
C SER A 410 -39.29 -4.80 18.61
N LYS A 411 -38.46 -3.75 18.73
CA LYS A 411 -37.35 -3.49 17.79
C LYS A 411 -36.42 -4.71 17.63
N GLU A 412 -36.32 -5.57 18.64
CA GLU A 412 -35.57 -6.83 18.64
C GLU A 412 -36.25 -7.94 17.83
N LEU A 413 -37.58 -8.08 17.91
CA LEU A 413 -38.35 -8.99 17.06
C LEU A 413 -38.26 -8.63 15.58
N ARG A 414 -38.21 -7.32 15.24
CA ARG A 414 -37.98 -6.89 13.85
C ARG A 414 -36.54 -7.11 13.39
N LYS A 415 -35.54 -6.88 14.25
CA LYS A 415 -34.13 -7.17 13.93
C LYS A 415 -33.88 -8.66 13.71
N SER A 416 -34.50 -9.53 14.51
CA SER A 416 -34.40 -11.00 14.33
C SER A 416 -35.12 -11.46 13.05
N GLN A 417 -36.32 -10.94 12.74
CA GLN A 417 -37.01 -11.25 11.49
C GLN A 417 -36.24 -10.79 10.24
N ILE A 418 -35.58 -9.63 10.29
CA ILE A 418 -34.70 -9.13 9.21
C ILE A 418 -33.44 -10.00 9.10
N LYS A 419 -32.82 -10.42 10.22
CA LYS A 419 -31.69 -11.37 10.23
C LYS A 419 -32.05 -12.71 9.58
N VAL A 420 -33.23 -13.27 9.84
CA VAL A 420 -33.70 -14.55 9.27
C VAL A 420 -34.06 -14.44 7.78
N SER A 421 -34.36 -13.23 7.31
CA SER A 421 -34.69 -12.94 5.91
C SER A 421 -33.46 -12.66 5.03
N ASP A 422 -32.26 -12.58 5.62
CA ASP A 422 -30.99 -12.35 4.92
C ASP A 422 -30.58 -13.62 4.14
N PRO A 423 -30.32 -13.54 2.82
CA PRO A 423 -29.90 -14.69 2.01
C PRO A 423 -28.65 -15.42 2.55
N VAL A 424 -27.75 -14.68 3.20
CA VAL A 424 -26.53 -15.23 3.83
C VAL A 424 -26.85 -15.99 5.12
N TYR A 425 -27.96 -15.65 5.79
CA TYR A 425 -28.47 -16.43 6.94
C TYR A 425 -28.92 -17.83 6.50
N GLN A 426 -29.51 -17.94 5.32
CA GLN A 426 -30.04 -19.20 4.77
C GLN A 426 -28.97 -20.10 4.13
N MET A 427 -27.86 -19.55 3.65
CA MET A 427 -26.76 -20.35 3.09
C MET A 427 -25.98 -21.08 4.17
N SER A 428 -25.83 -22.40 4.06
CA SER A 428 -25.01 -23.19 4.98
C SER A 428 -23.55 -23.17 4.54
N LEU A 429 -22.67 -22.64 5.39
CA LEU A 429 -21.21 -22.72 5.20
C LEU A 429 -20.76 -24.18 5.12
N GLU A 430 -21.34 -25.08 5.92
CA GLU A 430 -21.07 -26.52 5.88
C GLU A 430 -21.32 -27.10 4.48
N ASN A 431 -22.46 -26.76 3.88
CA ASN A 431 -22.84 -27.29 2.56
C ASN A 431 -21.98 -26.68 1.44
N SER A 432 -21.77 -25.36 1.47
CA SER A 432 -20.93 -24.68 0.48
C SER A 432 -19.47 -25.18 0.55
N MET A 433 -18.93 -25.38 1.75
CA MET A 433 -17.59 -25.91 1.93
C MET A 433 -17.47 -27.34 1.39
N ARG A 434 -18.49 -28.19 1.63
CA ARG A 434 -18.52 -29.57 1.10
C ARG A 434 -18.54 -29.58 -0.43
N GLU A 435 -19.42 -28.79 -1.05
CA GLU A 435 -19.54 -28.68 -2.51
C GLU A 435 -18.27 -28.12 -3.15
N ASN A 436 -17.70 -27.07 -2.57
CA ASN A 436 -16.50 -26.42 -3.10
C ASN A 436 -15.25 -27.27 -2.90
N LEU A 437 -15.15 -28.02 -1.80
CA LEU A 437 -14.07 -28.98 -1.57
C LEU A 437 -14.15 -30.16 -2.56
N GLN A 438 -15.36 -30.64 -2.86
CA GLN A 438 -15.56 -31.66 -3.89
C GLN A 438 -15.19 -31.12 -5.28
N THR A 439 -15.53 -29.86 -5.57
CA THR A 439 -15.09 -29.18 -6.79
C THR A 439 -13.56 -29.01 -6.85
N CYS A 440 -12.91 -28.68 -5.73
CA CYS A 440 -11.45 -28.60 -5.65
C CYS A 440 -10.79 -29.96 -5.95
N SER A 441 -11.37 -31.03 -5.40
CA SER A 441 -10.94 -32.42 -5.64
C SER A 441 -11.06 -32.80 -7.11
N THR A 442 -12.17 -32.44 -7.78
CA THR A 442 -12.34 -32.73 -9.22
C THR A 442 -11.45 -31.88 -10.11
N LEU A 443 -11.15 -30.63 -9.72
CA LEU A 443 -10.29 -29.73 -10.49
C LEU A 443 -8.81 -30.13 -10.43
N HIS A 444 -8.33 -30.61 -9.29
CA HIS A 444 -6.89 -30.81 -9.03
C HIS A 444 -6.47 -32.27 -8.87
N GLY A 445 -7.41 -33.22 -8.77
CA GLY A 445 -7.15 -34.66 -8.82
C GLY A 445 -6.09 -35.16 -7.83
N ASP A 446 -5.05 -35.82 -8.33
CA ASP A 446 -3.98 -36.41 -7.49
C ASP A 446 -3.19 -35.37 -6.69
N ALA A 447 -3.09 -34.14 -7.19
CA ALA A 447 -2.44 -33.04 -6.46
C ALA A 447 -3.24 -32.67 -5.21
N PHE A 448 -4.58 -32.71 -5.28
CA PHE A 448 -5.46 -32.51 -4.13
C PHE A 448 -5.28 -33.62 -3.08
N ASN A 449 -5.25 -34.88 -3.50
CA ASN A 449 -5.01 -36.02 -2.59
C ASN A 449 -3.65 -35.91 -1.88
N SER A 450 -2.64 -35.43 -2.59
CA SER A 450 -1.30 -35.16 -2.04
C SER A 450 -1.28 -33.96 -1.09
N ALA A 451 -2.15 -32.96 -1.27
CA ALA A 451 -2.29 -31.85 -0.34
C ALA A 451 -3.01 -32.27 0.95
N ILE A 452 -4.12 -33.02 0.84
CA ILE A 452 -4.87 -33.54 1.99
C ILE A 452 -4.02 -34.49 2.85
N SER A 453 -3.18 -35.34 2.24
CA SER A 453 -2.30 -36.25 3.00
C SER A 453 -1.15 -35.56 3.73
N ARG A 454 -0.81 -34.31 3.36
CA ARG A 454 0.19 -33.49 4.06
C ARG A 454 -0.38 -32.76 5.28
N MET A 455 -1.70 -32.65 5.41
CA MET A 455 -2.33 -32.00 6.56
C MET A 455 -2.12 -32.80 7.84
N HIS A 456 -2.09 -32.10 8.98
CA HIS A 456 -1.93 -32.77 10.26
C HIS A 456 -3.19 -33.62 10.59
N PRO A 457 -3.04 -34.86 11.09
CA PRO A 457 -4.17 -35.75 11.34
C PRO A 457 -5.26 -35.17 12.26
N SER A 458 -4.88 -34.31 13.21
CA SER A 458 -5.86 -33.66 14.11
C SER A 458 -6.71 -32.61 13.41
N GLU A 459 -6.13 -31.85 12.48
CA GLU A 459 -6.85 -30.83 11.70
C GLU A 459 -7.78 -31.50 10.72
N LEU A 460 -7.32 -32.58 10.06
CA LEU A 460 -8.16 -33.38 9.18
C LEU A 460 -9.35 -34.01 9.93
N ALA A 461 -9.15 -34.46 11.18
CA ALA A 461 -10.24 -34.97 12.01
C ALA A 461 -11.26 -33.88 12.38
N GLN A 462 -10.79 -32.67 12.71
CA GLN A 462 -11.68 -31.52 12.98
C GLN A 462 -12.47 -31.10 11.75
N VAL A 463 -11.84 -31.09 10.57
CA VAL A 463 -12.50 -30.81 9.29
C VAL A 463 -13.59 -31.84 8.99
N LYS A 464 -13.28 -33.14 9.17
CA LYS A 464 -14.27 -34.22 9.01
C LYS A 464 -15.45 -34.07 9.96
N GLN A 465 -15.17 -33.73 11.22
CA GLN A 465 -16.18 -33.47 12.24
C GLN A 465 -17.07 -32.28 11.86
N ALA A 466 -16.48 -31.17 11.44
CA ALA A 466 -17.21 -29.95 11.06
C ALA A 466 -18.06 -30.15 9.80
N LEU A 467 -17.57 -30.92 8.82
CA LEU A 467 -18.25 -31.15 7.55
C LEU A 467 -19.14 -32.41 7.55
N LYS A 468 -19.23 -33.12 8.68
CA LYS A 468 -19.95 -34.40 8.82
C LYS A 468 -19.57 -35.41 7.74
N LEU A 469 -18.27 -35.50 7.44
CA LEU A 469 -17.72 -36.44 6.47
C LEU A 469 -17.39 -37.78 7.16
N PRO A 470 -17.55 -38.91 6.44
CA PRO A 470 -17.27 -40.24 6.99
C PRO A 470 -15.79 -40.52 7.31
#